data_AF-A0AA88RIE3-F1
#
_entry.id   AF-A0AA88RIE3-F1
#
_cell.length_a   1.000
_cell.length_b   1.000
_cell.length_c   1.000
_cell.angle_alpha   90.00
_cell.angle_beta   90.00
_cell.angle_gamma   90.00
#
_symmetry.space_group_name_H-M   'P 1'
#
loop_
_entity.id
_entity.type
_entity.pdbx_description
1 polymer ?
#
loop_
_entity_poly.entity_id
_entity_poly.type
_entity_poly.pdbx_seq_one_letter_code
_entity_poly.pdbx_strand_id
1 'polypeptide(L)'
;MLRQRRRGVSRRRHRLPVLPDKVEPDFTNLALAGHSKGGQTAFALALGFAETSLKFSCVIGIDPVAGLSICDQLKPKILSYIPRSFGLKIPIAVIGTGLGSKWKGILPPFAPNGVNHAEFFLESKPPCCYFLAKDYGHADMLDDWMIKLTSWVCKSGEGDKELMRRGVAGIVVAFMRAFLQGDSEDLNAIVKTPGVAPIQLDPVIFVEA
;
A
#
# COMPACT_ATOMS: atom_id res chain seq x y z
N MET A 1 -6.22 -44.14 40.99
CA MET A 1 -5.29 -44.08 39.82
C MET A 1 -6.12 -43.75 38.57
N LEU A 2 -6.32 -42.46 38.26
CA LEU A 2 -7.04 -42.04 37.04
C LEU A 2 -6.10 -41.27 36.11
N ARG A 3 -5.79 -41.87 34.96
CA ARG A 3 -5.10 -41.24 33.83
C ARG A 3 -6.02 -40.20 33.18
N GLN A 4 -5.71 -38.91 33.32
CA GLN A 4 -6.24 -37.88 32.42
C GLN A 4 -5.40 -37.82 31.15
N ARG A 5 -6.04 -38.10 30.01
CA ARG A 5 -5.49 -37.94 28.66
C ARG A 5 -5.36 -36.45 28.34
N ARG A 6 -4.17 -36.01 27.94
CA ARG A 6 -3.94 -34.72 27.27
C ARG A 6 -4.75 -34.68 25.97
N ARG A 7 -5.69 -33.75 25.84
CA ARG A 7 -6.29 -33.37 24.55
C ARG A 7 -5.47 -32.23 23.95
N GLY A 8 -4.80 -32.51 22.84
CA GLY A 8 -4.09 -31.50 22.06
C GLY A 8 -5.07 -30.47 21.49
N VAL A 9 -4.73 -29.20 21.63
CA VAL A 9 -5.45 -28.08 21.00
C VAL A 9 -5.07 -28.07 19.52
N SER A 10 -6.01 -28.46 18.67
CA SER A 10 -5.88 -28.34 17.21
C SER A 10 -6.02 -26.87 16.82
N ARG A 11 -4.95 -26.28 16.26
CA ARG A 11 -4.97 -24.95 15.65
C ARG A 11 -5.87 -25.00 14.42
N ARG A 12 -7.11 -24.50 14.55
CA ARG A 12 -8.00 -24.25 13.39
C ARG A 12 -7.39 -23.12 12.56
N ARG A 13 -6.81 -23.46 11.40
CA ARG A 13 -6.58 -22.50 10.31
C ARG A 13 -7.96 -21.97 9.88
N HIS A 14 -8.26 -20.71 10.15
CA HIS A 14 -9.41 -20.04 9.51
C HIS A 14 -9.11 -19.98 8.01
N ARG A 15 -9.82 -20.77 7.22
CA ARG A 15 -9.86 -20.59 5.76
C ARG A 15 -10.71 -19.37 5.49
N LEU A 16 -10.15 -18.38 4.81
CA LEU A 16 -10.95 -17.32 4.20
C LEU A 16 -12.01 -17.97 3.28
N PRO A 17 -13.23 -17.42 3.21
CA PRO A 17 -14.25 -17.93 2.30
C PRO A 17 -13.71 -17.89 0.87
N VAL A 18 -13.83 -19.01 0.16
CA VAL A 18 -13.52 -19.09 -1.27
C VAL A 18 -14.63 -18.35 -2.01
N LEU A 19 -14.28 -17.62 -3.07
CA LEU A 19 -15.28 -16.97 -3.93
C LEU A 19 -16.32 -18.01 -4.40
N PRO A 20 -17.60 -17.62 -4.55
CA PRO A 20 -18.62 -18.50 -5.10
C PRO A 20 -18.20 -19.08 -6.46
N ASP A 21 -18.75 -20.23 -6.83
CA ASP A 21 -18.57 -20.77 -8.17
C ASP A 21 -19.13 -19.78 -9.21
N LYS A 22 -18.43 -19.63 -10.35
CA LYS A 22 -18.79 -18.75 -11.49
C LYS A 22 -18.68 -17.24 -11.24
N VAL A 23 -17.65 -16.81 -10.51
CA VAL A 23 -17.23 -15.40 -10.50
C VAL A 23 -16.41 -15.10 -11.75
N GLU A 24 -16.87 -14.16 -12.57
CA GLU A 24 -16.14 -13.63 -13.72
C GLU A 24 -15.51 -12.27 -13.39
N PRO A 25 -14.26 -12.00 -13.80
CA PRO A 25 -13.64 -10.72 -13.56
C PRO A 25 -14.24 -9.61 -14.45
N ASP A 26 -14.53 -8.46 -13.85
CA ASP A 26 -14.90 -7.25 -14.58
C ASP A 26 -13.64 -6.46 -14.97
N PHE A 27 -13.23 -6.59 -16.24
CA PHE A 27 -12.09 -5.86 -16.79
C PHE A 27 -12.36 -4.38 -17.07
N THR A 28 -13.59 -3.89 -16.89
CA THR A 28 -13.91 -2.46 -17.01
C THR A 28 -13.53 -1.68 -15.74
N ASN A 29 -13.41 -2.39 -14.60
CA ASN A 29 -13.07 -1.83 -13.29
C ASN A 29 -11.80 -2.47 -12.71
N LEU A 30 -10.68 -2.31 -13.42
CA LEU A 30 -9.42 -2.95 -13.06
C LEU A 30 -8.51 -2.01 -12.24
N ALA A 31 -8.35 -2.29 -10.95
CA ALA A 31 -7.36 -1.62 -10.12
C ALA A 31 -5.99 -2.31 -10.20
N LEU A 32 -4.92 -1.52 -10.23
CA LEU A 32 -3.55 -2.02 -10.14
C LEU A 32 -2.91 -1.58 -8.82
N ALA A 33 -2.50 -2.53 -7.99
CA ALA A 33 -1.92 -2.23 -6.68
C ALA A 33 -0.61 -2.97 -6.47
N GLY A 34 0.29 -2.38 -5.68
CA GLY A 34 1.55 -3.02 -5.34
C GLY A 34 2.23 -2.41 -4.13
N HIS A 35 2.96 -3.26 -3.39
CA HIS A 35 3.77 -2.84 -2.25
C HIS A 35 5.25 -2.71 -2.61
N SER A 36 5.97 -1.73 -2.04
CA SER A 36 7.43 -1.59 -2.21
C SER A 36 7.82 -1.49 -3.69
N LYS A 37 8.76 -2.34 -4.14
CA LYS A 37 9.12 -2.50 -5.56
C LYS A 37 7.92 -2.91 -6.43
N GLY A 38 6.97 -3.66 -5.88
CA GLY A 38 5.71 -3.97 -6.55
C GLY A 38 4.86 -2.72 -6.79
N GLY A 39 4.94 -1.72 -5.90
CA GLY A 39 4.32 -0.41 -6.10
C GLY A 39 4.98 0.35 -7.26
N GLN A 40 6.32 0.35 -7.35
CA GLN A 40 7.04 0.83 -8.54
C GLN A 40 6.57 0.12 -9.81
N THR A 41 6.47 -1.21 -9.78
CA THR A 41 5.98 -2.00 -10.92
C THR A 41 4.55 -1.63 -11.31
N ALA A 42 3.66 -1.42 -10.33
CA ALA A 42 2.29 -0.99 -10.59
C ALA A 42 2.25 0.36 -11.34
N PHE A 43 2.99 1.36 -10.85
CA PHE A 43 3.08 2.65 -11.54
C PHE A 43 3.73 2.55 -12.91
N ALA A 44 4.82 1.81 -13.04
CA ALA A 44 5.51 1.61 -14.31
C ALA A 44 4.61 0.96 -15.37
N LEU A 45 3.85 -0.07 -14.98
CA LEU A 45 2.90 -0.74 -15.87
C LEU A 45 1.77 0.21 -16.28
N ALA A 46 1.20 0.97 -15.35
CA ALA A 46 0.17 1.96 -15.66
C ALA A 46 0.68 3.10 -16.56
N LEU A 47 1.95 3.49 -16.41
CA LEU A 47 2.63 4.51 -17.23
C LEU A 47 3.00 4.00 -18.63
N GLY A 48 2.75 2.72 -18.95
CA GLY A 48 2.99 2.14 -20.27
C GLY A 48 4.42 1.67 -20.52
N PHE A 49 5.21 1.40 -19.46
CA PHE A 49 6.55 0.85 -19.62
C PHE A 49 6.59 -0.65 -19.96
N ALA A 50 5.44 -1.31 -20.04
CA ALA A 50 5.28 -2.65 -20.55
C ALA A 50 3.98 -2.74 -21.36
N GLU A 51 4.00 -3.53 -22.43
CA GLU A 51 2.82 -3.76 -23.26
C GLU A 51 1.77 -4.57 -22.52
N THR A 52 0.53 -4.11 -22.54
CA THR A 52 -0.63 -4.82 -22.01
C THR A 52 -1.90 -4.40 -22.76
N SER A 53 -2.83 -5.34 -22.93
CA SER A 53 -4.17 -5.05 -23.46
C SER A 53 -5.13 -4.55 -22.38
N LEU A 54 -4.72 -4.60 -21.11
CA LEU A 54 -5.53 -4.20 -19.96
C LEU A 54 -5.61 -2.69 -19.84
N LYS A 55 -6.80 -2.18 -19.48
CA LYS A 55 -7.02 -0.78 -19.14
C LYS A 55 -7.21 -0.69 -17.63
N PHE A 56 -6.30 0.02 -16.95
CA PHE A 56 -6.40 0.22 -15.52
C PHE A 56 -7.31 1.42 -15.23
N SER A 57 -8.22 1.25 -14.28
CA SER A 57 -9.17 2.28 -13.84
C SER A 57 -8.60 3.11 -12.69
N CYS A 58 -7.68 2.57 -11.88
CA CYS A 58 -6.97 3.29 -10.84
C CYS A 58 -5.66 2.58 -10.44
N VAL A 59 -4.74 3.30 -9.77
CA VAL A 59 -3.47 2.76 -9.25
C VAL A 59 -3.36 2.98 -7.75
N ILE A 60 -2.86 1.98 -7.01
CA ILE A 60 -2.66 2.04 -5.57
C ILE A 60 -1.22 1.62 -5.20
N GLY A 61 -0.40 2.59 -4.82
CA GLY A 61 0.94 2.36 -4.30
C GLY A 61 0.94 2.20 -2.78
N ILE A 62 1.25 1.00 -2.29
CA ILE A 62 1.41 0.75 -0.85
C ILE A 62 2.90 0.84 -0.52
N ASP A 63 3.29 1.93 0.10
CA ASP A 63 4.66 2.29 0.44
C ASP A 63 5.63 2.03 -0.73
N PRO A 64 5.36 2.57 -1.93
CA PRO A 64 6.10 2.21 -3.13
C PRO A 64 7.57 2.68 -3.04
N VAL A 65 8.47 1.92 -3.67
CA VAL A 65 9.92 2.19 -3.64
C VAL A 65 10.50 2.05 -5.04
N ALA A 66 11.08 3.15 -5.54
CA ALA A 66 11.64 3.26 -6.88
C ALA A 66 13.14 2.96 -6.96
N GLY A 67 13.83 2.68 -5.85
CA GLY A 67 15.29 2.52 -5.87
C GLY A 67 15.92 2.42 -4.49
N LEU A 68 17.25 2.43 -4.47
CA LEU A 68 18.04 2.57 -3.23
C LEU A 68 18.45 4.03 -2.97
N SER A 69 18.47 4.87 -4.01
CA SER A 69 18.70 6.31 -3.94
C SER A 69 18.26 6.99 -5.23
N ILE A 70 18.26 8.33 -5.26
CA ILE A 70 17.97 9.13 -6.46
C ILE A 70 18.87 8.71 -7.64
N CYS A 71 20.15 8.42 -7.37
CA CYS A 71 21.13 7.99 -8.38
C CYS A 71 20.98 6.50 -8.77
N ASP A 72 20.31 5.70 -7.94
CA ASP A 72 20.16 4.25 -8.07
C ASP A 72 18.68 3.84 -8.06
N GLN A 73 17.94 4.36 -9.04
CA GLN A 73 16.57 3.97 -9.33
C GLN A 73 16.52 2.62 -10.06
N LEU A 74 15.52 1.81 -9.72
CA LEU A 74 15.10 0.63 -10.45
C LEU A 74 14.74 0.97 -11.89
N LYS A 75 15.00 0.04 -12.81
CA LYS A 75 14.51 0.15 -14.19
C LYS A 75 13.07 -0.40 -14.27
N PRO A 76 12.16 0.24 -15.03
CA PRO A 76 12.33 1.56 -15.65
C PRO A 76 12.38 2.68 -14.61
N LYS A 77 13.14 3.73 -14.90
CA LYS A 77 13.21 4.93 -14.06
C LYS A 77 11.95 5.76 -14.32
N ILE A 78 10.99 5.69 -13.40
CA ILE A 78 9.72 6.41 -13.56
C ILE A 78 9.73 7.76 -12.84
N LEU A 79 10.53 7.93 -11.77
CA LEU A 79 10.60 9.20 -11.05
C LEU A 79 11.46 10.20 -11.82
N SER A 80 10.83 11.31 -12.19
CA SER A 80 11.43 12.45 -12.87
C SER A 80 11.73 13.62 -11.92
N TYR A 81 11.21 13.57 -10.69
CA TYR A 81 11.27 14.64 -9.68
C TYR A 81 10.59 15.95 -10.10
N ILE A 82 9.74 15.89 -11.11
CA ILE A 82 8.91 17.01 -11.56
C ILE A 82 7.50 16.81 -10.97
N PRO A 83 6.98 17.73 -10.16
CA PRO A 83 5.63 17.60 -9.62
C PRO A 83 4.60 17.40 -10.73
N ARG A 84 3.66 16.46 -10.51
CA ARG A 84 2.56 16.15 -11.45
C ARG A 84 3.03 15.70 -12.84
N SER A 85 4.20 15.06 -12.93
CA SER A 85 4.80 14.54 -14.17
C SER A 85 4.11 13.28 -14.70
N PHE A 86 3.58 12.42 -13.83
CA PHE A 86 3.02 11.14 -14.24
C PHE A 86 1.87 11.36 -15.23
N GLY A 87 2.02 10.79 -16.43
CA GLY A 87 1.07 10.91 -17.53
C GLY A 87 -0.24 10.14 -17.34
N LEU A 88 -0.60 9.80 -16.11
CA LEU A 88 -1.78 9.02 -15.77
C LEU A 88 -3.00 9.95 -15.64
N LYS A 89 -4.10 9.59 -16.32
CA LYS A 89 -5.40 10.27 -16.23
C LYS A 89 -6.42 9.47 -15.41
N ILE A 90 -5.91 8.65 -14.50
CA ILE A 90 -6.69 7.77 -13.65
C ILE A 90 -6.41 8.10 -12.18
N PRO A 91 -7.36 7.85 -11.26
CA PRO A 91 -7.16 8.09 -9.84
C PRO A 91 -5.99 7.31 -9.26
N ILE A 92 -5.24 7.96 -8.37
CA ILE A 92 -4.08 7.36 -7.70
C ILE A 92 -4.22 7.46 -6.18
N ALA A 93 -3.98 6.35 -5.47
CA ALA A 93 -3.76 6.35 -4.03
C ALA A 93 -2.32 5.98 -3.71
N VAL A 94 -1.68 6.75 -2.83
CA VAL A 94 -0.38 6.43 -2.27
C VAL A 94 -0.49 6.31 -0.75
N ILE A 95 -0.17 5.14 -0.22
CA ILE A 95 -0.23 4.85 1.22
C ILE A 95 1.22 4.71 1.72
N GLY A 96 1.81 5.75 2.30
CA GLY A 96 3.18 5.73 2.79
C GLY A 96 3.33 5.22 4.22
N THR A 97 4.56 4.91 4.63
CA THR A 97 4.91 4.63 6.03
C THR A 97 5.93 5.62 6.59
N GLY A 98 5.73 6.10 7.82
CA GLY A 98 6.59 7.14 8.41
C GLY A 98 7.96 6.63 8.87
N LEU A 99 8.11 5.32 9.09
CA LEU A 99 9.37 4.70 9.51
C LEU A 99 10.13 4.01 8.36
N GLY A 100 9.55 3.91 7.16
CA GLY A 100 10.17 3.22 6.02
C GLY A 100 11.51 3.82 5.56
N SER A 101 11.69 5.13 5.75
CA SER A 101 12.93 5.86 5.44
C SER A 101 13.95 5.89 6.59
N LYS A 102 13.65 5.25 7.72
CA LYS A 102 14.52 5.25 8.90
C LYS A 102 15.49 4.08 8.88
N TRP A 103 16.71 4.36 9.33
CA TRP A 103 17.73 3.35 9.55
C TRP A 103 17.36 2.42 10.70
N LYS A 104 17.84 1.18 10.62
CA LYS A 104 17.77 0.21 11.72
C LYS A 104 19.16 -0.21 12.13
N GLY A 105 19.71 0.45 13.16
CA GLY A 105 21.11 0.28 13.51
C GLY A 105 21.99 0.64 12.31
N ILE A 106 22.78 -0.30 11.81
CA ILE A 106 23.65 -0.15 10.63
C ILE A 106 22.97 -0.48 9.30
N LEU A 107 21.73 -0.97 9.32
CA LEU A 107 21.03 -1.40 8.12
C LEU A 107 20.34 -0.20 7.44
N PRO A 108 20.52 -0.05 6.12
CA PRO A 108 19.96 1.08 5.38
C PRO A 108 18.42 1.01 5.34
N PRO A 109 17.76 2.15 5.10
CA PRO A 109 16.31 2.20 4.94
C PRO A 109 15.81 1.36 3.76
N PHE A 110 14.61 0.81 3.88
CA PHE A 110 13.96 0.05 2.80
C PHE A 110 13.16 0.94 1.85
N ALA A 111 12.70 2.09 2.33
CA ALA A 111 12.02 3.13 1.54
C ALA A 111 12.74 4.48 1.73
N PRO A 112 14.00 4.62 1.26
CA PRO A 112 14.79 5.82 1.47
C PRO A 112 14.13 7.05 0.83
N ASN A 113 14.34 8.21 1.45
CA ASN A 113 13.85 9.49 0.91
C ASN A 113 14.41 9.73 -0.49
N GLY A 114 13.64 10.36 -1.37
CA GLY A 114 14.01 10.58 -2.75
C GLY A 114 13.63 9.43 -3.68
N VAL A 115 13.18 8.28 -3.18
CA VAL A 115 12.69 7.16 -4.03
C VAL A 115 11.55 6.40 -3.37
N ASN A 116 10.80 7.03 -2.47
CA ASN A 116 9.72 6.41 -1.72
C ASN A 116 8.35 7.03 -2.04
N HIS A 117 7.33 6.61 -1.30
CA HIS A 117 5.95 7.07 -1.40
C HIS A 117 5.77 8.59 -1.59
N ALA A 118 6.64 9.43 -1.03
CA ALA A 118 6.51 10.88 -1.15
C ALA A 118 6.69 11.33 -2.60
N GLU A 119 7.71 10.82 -3.30
CA GLU A 119 7.97 11.16 -4.70
C GLU A 119 6.88 10.64 -5.62
N PHE A 120 6.37 9.43 -5.37
CA PHE A 120 5.23 8.89 -6.13
C PHE A 120 3.99 9.78 -6.01
N PHE A 121 3.67 10.27 -4.82
CA PHE A 121 2.54 11.17 -4.64
C PHE A 121 2.76 12.54 -5.29
N LEU A 122 3.96 13.11 -5.14
CA LEU A 122 4.31 14.41 -5.73
C LEU A 122 4.21 14.39 -7.26
N GLU A 123 4.63 13.30 -7.90
CA GLU A 123 4.60 13.14 -9.35
C GLU A 123 3.22 12.72 -9.89
N SER A 124 2.33 12.21 -9.04
CA SER A 124 0.96 11.80 -9.42
C SER A 124 0.09 13.00 -9.79
N LYS A 125 -0.70 12.91 -10.86
CA LYS A 125 -1.70 13.94 -11.20
C LYS A 125 -3.00 13.73 -10.42
N PRO A 126 -3.79 14.79 -10.19
CA PRO A 126 -5.13 14.63 -9.63
C PRO A 126 -6.07 13.84 -10.56
N PRO A 127 -7.09 13.15 -10.01
CA PRO A 127 -7.36 13.02 -8.58
C PRO A 127 -6.37 12.06 -7.91
N CYS A 128 -5.75 12.51 -6.80
CA CYS A 128 -4.78 11.68 -6.09
C CYS A 128 -4.85 11.85 -4.57
N CYS A 129 -4.73 10.74 -3.86
CA CYS A 129 -4.74 10.68 -2.40
C CYS A 129 -3.38 10.25 -1.84
N TYR A 130 -3.00 10.83 -0.71
CA TYR A 130 -1.85 10.44 0.08
C TYR A 130 -2.27 10.18 1.53
N PHE A 131 -1.90 9.01 2.04
CA PHE A 131 -2.14 8.62 3.43
C PHE A 131 -0.81 8.18 4.04
N LEU A 132 -0.34 8.86 5.08
CA LEU A 132 0.88 8.45 5.78
C LEU A 132 0.55 7.70 7.07
N ALA A 133 0.82 6.40 7.10
CA ALA A 133 0.82 5.61 8.34
C ALA A 133 2.05 5.98 9.18
N LYS A 134 1.90 7.02 10.00
CA LYS A 134 3.01 7.77 10.61
C LYS A 134 3.93 6.91 11.47
N ASP A 135 3.35 6.05 12.30
CA ASP A 135 4.10 5.28 13.30
C ASP A 135 4.45 3.86 12.85
N TYR A 136 4.28 3.56 11.56
CA TYR A 136 4.51 2.24 11.00
C TYR A 136 5.72 2.20 10.07
N GLY A 137 6.32 1.00 9.96
CA GLY A 137 7.45 0.72 9.09
C GLY A 137 7.07 0.05 7.78
N HIS A 138 8.04 0.00 6.87
CA HIS A 138 7.87 -0.43 5.48
C HIS A 138 7.27 -1.84 5.32
N ALA A 139 7.49 -2.73 6.29
CA ALA A 139 6.99 -4.10 6.23
C ALA A 139 5.82 -4.39 7.19
N ASP A 140 5.33 -3.39 7.92
CA ASP A 140 4.36 -3.58 9.00
C ASP A 140 2.96 -3.97 8.52
N MET A 141 2.68 -3.81 7.22
CA MET A 141 1.44 -4.23 6.56
C MET A 141 1.51 -5.63 5.95
N LEU A 142 2.65 -6.33 6.03
CA LEU A 142 2.80 -7.68 5.51
C LEU A 142 2.17 -8.73 6.44
N ASP A 143 2.02 -9.95 5.94
CA ASP A 143 1.63 -11.08 6.76
C ASP A 143 2.66 -11.38 7.86
N ASP A 144 2.20 -11.94 8.97
CA ASP A 144 3.03 -12.12 10.17
C ASP A 144 4.30 -12.96 9.93
N TRP A 145 4.26 -13.90 8.98
CA TRP A 145 5.44 -14.70 8.62
C TRP A 145 6.49 -13.86 7.88
N MET A 146 6.06 -12.91 7.05
CA MET A 146 6.95 -11.96 6.36
C MET A 146 7.49 -10.91 7.31
N ILE A 147 6.67 -10.43 8.26
CA ILE A 147 7.12 -9.49 9.31
C ILE A 147 8.26 -10.10 10.11
N LYS A 148 8.18 -11.38 10.50
CA LYS A 148 9.27 -12.02 11.25
C LYS A 148 10.59 -12.01 10.50
N LEU A 149 10.56 -12.19 9.17
CA LEU A 149 11.75 -12.16 8.33
C LEU A 149 12.29 -10.74 8.15
N THR A 150 11.40 -9.77 7.91
CA THR A 150 11.76 -8.38 7.60
C THR A 150 12.02 -7.52 8.84
N SER A 151 11.52 -7.93 10.00
CA SER A 151 11.73 -7.25 11.28
C SER A 151 13.19 -7.26 11.71
N TRP A 152 14.07 -8.07 11.14
CA TRP A 152 15.51 -7.96 11.40
C TRP A 152 16.15 -6.82 10.61
N VAL A 153 15.56 -6.45 9.47
CA VAL A 153 16.22 -5.63 8.45
C VAL A 153 15.58 -4.26 8.20
N CYS A 154 14.32 -4.05 8.60
CA CYS A 154 13.66 -2.76 8.48
C CYS A 154 13.22 -2.19 9.84
N LYS A 155 13.21 -0.87 9.97
CA LYS A 155 12.62 -0.18 11.12
C LYS A 155 11.11 -0.46 11.11
N SER A 156 10.62 -0.96 12.24
CA SER A 156 9.21 -1.28 12.47
C SER A 156 8.68 -0.36 13.57
N GLY A 157 7.38 -0.08 13.51
CA GLY A 157 6.65 0.66 14.54
C GLY A 157 6.41 -0.16 15.79
N GLU A 158 6.08 0.52 16.90
CA GLU A 158 5.62 -0.14 18.13
C GLU A 158 4.12 -0.50 18.08
N GLY A 159 3.37 0.09 17.14
CA GLY A 159 1.95 -0.16 16.96
C GLY A 159 1.60 -1.56 16.44
N ASP A 160 0.36 -1.97 16.69
CA ASP A 160 -0.21 -3.26 16.31
C ASP A 160 -0.26 -3.42 14.77
N LYS A 161 0.31 -4.52 14.28
CA LYS A 161 0.40 -4.85 12.84
C LYS A 161 -0.93 -5.30 12.26
N GLU A 162 -1.82 -5.85 13.08
CA GLU A 162 -3.19 -6.14 12.66
C GLU A 162 -3.95 -4.84 12.37
N LEU A 163 -3.80 -3.83 13.22
CA LEU A 163 -4.39 -2.51 12.98
C LEU A 163 -3.81 -1.87 11.71
N MET A 164 -2.50 -1.99 11.46
CA MET A 164 -1.88 -1.55 10.20
C MET A 164 -2.52 -2.21 8.99
N ARG A 165 -2.63 -3.55 8.98
CA ARG A 165 -3.25 -4.29 7.88
C ARG A 165 -4.71 -3.89 7.67
N ARG A 166 -5.48 -3.73 8.75
CA ARG A 166 -6.88 -3.27 8.69
C ARG A 166 -6.98 -1.84 8.18
N GLY A 167 -6.09 -0.96 8.60
CA GLY A 167 -6.03 0.43 8.13
C GLY A 167 -5.74 0.52 6.64
N VAL A 168 -4.69 -0.16 6.17
CA VAL A 168 -4.34 -0.21 4.74
C VAL A 168 -5.48 -0.83 3.92
N ALA A 169 -6.04 -1.96 4.37
CA ALA A 169 -7.15 -2.60 3.67
C ALA A 169 -8.39 -1.69 3.61
N GLY A 170 -8.72 -1.00 4.69
CA GLY A 170 -9.81 -0.03 4.74
C GLY A 170 -9.61 1.12 3.74
N ILE A 171 -8.41 1.70 3.69
CA ILE A 171 -8.08 2.77 2.72
C ILE A 171 -8.21 2.26 1.28
N VAL A 172 -7.65 1.08 0.98
CA VAL A 172 -7.72 0.45 -0.35
C VAL A 172 -9.18 0.26 -0.77
N VAL A 173 -10.01 -0.31 0.11
CA VAL A 173 -11.42 -0.56 -0.17
C VAL A 173 -12.19 0.75 -0.35
N ALA A 174 -12.01 1.73 0.55
CA ALA A 174 -12.67 3.03 0.45
C ALA A 174 -12.32 3.76 -0.86
N PHE A 175 -11.05 3.74 -1.25
CA PHE A 175 -10.58 4.32 -2.50
C PHE A 175 -11.18 3.60 -3.73
N MET A 176 -11.19 2.27 -3.74
CA MET A 176 -11.79 1.50 -4.83
C MET A 176 -13.30 1.70 -4.93
N ARG A 177 -14.02 1.77 -3.80
CA ARG A 177 -15.46 2.09 -3.78
C ARG A 177 -15.72 3.47 -4.39
N ALA A 178 -14.91 4.47 -4.02
CA ALA A 178 -15.07 5.82 -4.53
C ALA A 178 -14.90 5.89 -6.05
N PHE A 179 -13.82 5.33 -6.58
CA PHE A 179 -13.44 5.54 -7.97
C PHE A 179 -13.89 4.46 -8.95
N LEU A 180 -14.25 3.26 -8.47
CA LEU A 180 -14.77 2.17 -9.32
C LEU A 180 -16.29 1.99 -9.17
N GLN A 181 -16.87 2.37 -8.03
CA GLN A 181 -18.31 2.18 -7.75
C GLN A 181 -19.07 3.50 -7.58
N GLY A 182 -18.37 4.65 -7.58
CA GLY A 182 -18.98 5.96 -7.37
C GLY A 182 -19.41 6.23 -5.92
N ASP A 183 -19.02 5.37 -4.98
CA ASP A 183 -19.35 5.52 -3.56
C ASP A 183 -18.17 6.09 -2.76
N SER A 184 -18.21 7.40 -2.53
CA SER A 184 -17.13 8.16 -1.89
C SER A 184 -17.29 8.37 -0.39
N GLU A 185 -18.33 7.81 0.24
CA GLU A 185 -18.65 8.10 1.65
C GLU A 185 -17.48 7.75 2.59
N ASP A 186 -16.97 6.52 2.50
CA ASP A 186 -15.87 6.04 3.33
C ASP A 186 -14.57 6.83 3.09
N LEU A 187 -14.25 7.12 1.82
CA LEU A 187 -13.05 7.86 1.46
C LEU A 187 -13.12 9.28 2.02
N ASN A 188 -14.27 9.95 1.87
CA ASN A 188 -14.50 11.29 2.41
C ASN A 188 -14.42 11.30 3.94
N ALA A 189 -14.91 10.27 4.61
CA ALA A 189 -14.80 10.14 6.06
C ALA A 189 -13.34 10.06 6.51
N ILE A 190 -12.51 9.23 5.84
CA ILE A 190 -11.08 9.10 6.13
C ILE A 190 -10.34 10.42 5.84
N VAL A 191 -10.64 11.10 4.73
CA VAL A 191 -9.98 12.36 4.35
C VAL A 191 -10.33 13.49 5.34
N LYS A 192 -11.61 13.64 5.70
CA LYS A 192 -12.06 14.70 6.60
C LYS A 192 -11.69 14.43 8.06
N THR A 193 -11.74 13.16 8.46
CA THR A 193 -11.50 12.73 9.85
C THR A 193 -10.56 11.53 9.86
N PRO A 194 -9.24 11.73 9.69
CA PRO A 194 -8.27 10.63 9.62
C PRO A 194 -8.30 9.66 10.82
N GLY A 195 -8.76 10.13 11.99
CA GLY A 195 -8.92 9.33 13.19
C GLY A 195 -9.99 8.23 13.14
N VAL A 196 -10.80 8.15 12.08
CA VAL A 196 -11.69 6.99 11.86
C VAL A 196 -10.92 5.72 11.48
N ALA A 197 -9.69 5.87 10.95
CA ALA A 197 -8.82 4.75 10.67
C ALA A 197 -8.31 4.12 11.98
N PRO A 198 -8.05 2.80 12.00
CA PRO A 198 -7.53 2.11 13.19
C PRO A 198 -6.06 2.44 13.50
N ILE A 199 -5.43 3.31 12.70
CA ILE A 199 -4.03 3.72 12.81
C ILE A 199 -3.92 5.23 12.64
N GLN A 200 -2.85 5.82 13.18
CA GLN A 200 -2.57 7.23 12.98
C GLN A 200 -2.16 7.50 11.52
N LEU A 201 -3.05 8.20 10.81
CA LEU A 201 -2.79 8.72 9.48
C LEU A 201 -2.48 10.22 9.57
N ASP A 202 -1.24 10.60 9.26
CA ASP A 202 -0.79 11.99 9.35
C ASP A 202 0.49 12.21 8.50
N PRO A 203 0.42 12.98 7.40
CA PRO A 203 -0.76 13.67 6.90
C PRO A 203 -1.71 12.75 6.10
N VAL A 204 -2.94 13.23 5.90
CA VAL A 204 -3.86 12.77 4.85
C VAL A 204 -4.09 13.92 3.89
N ILE A 205 -3.84 13.70 2.60
CA ILE A 205 -3.95 14.72 1.56
C ILE A 205 -4.79 14.15 0.43
N PHE A 206 -5.83 14.88 0.02
CA PHE A 206 -6.59 14.58 -1.19
C PHE A 206 -6.52 15.80 -2.11
N VAL A 207 -6.08 15.57 -3.35
CA VAL A 207 -6.09 16.57 -4.42
C VAL A 207 -7.15 16.15 -5.42
N GLU A 208 -8.20 16.95 -5.53
CA GLU A 208 -9.33 16.76 -6.45
C GLU A 208 -8.93 17.04 -7.90
N ALA A 209 -9.71 16.50 -8.84
CA ALA A 209 -9.48 16.56 -10.29
C ALA A 209 -9.58 17.97 -10.88
#